data_AF-A0A3D1BK31-F1
#
_entry.id   AF-A0A3D1BK31-F1
#
_cell.length_a   1.000
_cell.length_b   1.000
_cell.length_c   1.000
_cell.angle_alpha   90.00
_cell.angle_beta   90.00
_cell.angle_gamma   90.00
#
_symmetry.space_group_name_H-M   'P 1'
#
loop_
_entity.id
_entity.type
_entity.pdbx_description
1 polymer ?
#
loop_
_entity_poly.entity_id
_entity_poly.type
_entity_poly.pdbx_seq_one_letter_code
_entity_poly.pdbx_strand_id
1 'polypeptide(L)' 'MKSVIIILGPTCVGKTGLSILLAKALDTEIISADSMQIYQHMDIG' A
#
# COMPACT_ATOMS: atom_id res chain seq x y z
N MET A 1 9.78 10.43 -18.38
CA MET A 1 8.86 10.71 -17.25
C MET A 1 8.82 9.47 -16.36
N LYS A 2 8.79 9.64 -15.04
CA LYS A 2 8.56 8.53 -14.10
C LYS A 2 7.07 8.47 -13.77
N SER A 3 6.49 7.28 -13.77
CA SER A 3 5.07 7.05 -13.46
C SER A 3 4.90 6.62 -12.01
N VAL A 4 3.79 7.00 -11.40
CA VAL A 4 3.40 6.59 -10.04
C VAL A 4 2.02 5.94 -10.13
N ILE A 5 1.86 4.81 -9.45
CA ILE A 5 0.58 4.09 -9.34
C ILE A 5 -0.02 4.40 -7.97
N ILE A 6 -1.28 4.83 -7.95
CA ILE A 6 -2.00 5.16 -6.71
C ILE A 6 -3.15 4.17 -6.55
N ILE A 7 -3.21 3.51 -5.39
CA ILE A 7 -4.27 2.56 -5.02
C ILE A 7 -5.15 3.22 -3.97
N LEU A 8 -6.36 3.64 -4.37
CA LEU A 8 -7.35 4.28 -3.50
C LEU A 8 -8.49 3.32 -3.16
N GLY A 9 -9.19 3.58 -2.07
CA GLY A 9 -10.39 2.84 -1.66
C GLY A 9 -10.59 2.79 -0.14
N PRO A 10 -11.79 2.41 0.33
CA PRO A 10 -12.10 2.37 1.77
C PRO A 10 -11.28 1.31 2.52
N THR A 11 -11.32 1.30 3.85
CA THR A 11 -10.65 0.27 4.65
C THR A 11 -11.21 -1.12 4.34
N CYS A 12 -10.44 -2.18 4.59
CA CYS A 12 -10.85 -3.57 4.41
C CYS A 12 -11.21 -4.06 2.99
N VAL A 13 -10.98 -3.28 1.92
CA VAL A 13 -11.22 -3.73 0.52
C VAL A 13 -10.04 -4.47 -0.13
N GLY A 14 -9.00 -4.81 0.63
CA GLY A 14 -7.87 -5.60 0.12
C GLY A 14 -6.75 -4.82 -0.59
N LYS A 15 -6.66 -3.49 -0.40
CA LYS A 15 -5.64 -2.63 -1.03
C LYS A 15 -4.20 -3.13 -0.81
N THR A 16 -3.86 -3.57 0.41
CA THR A 16 -2.53 -4.10 0.75
C THR A 16 -2.20 -5.37 -0.03
N GLY A 17 -3.18 -6.25 -0.23
CA GLY A 17 -2.99 -7.45 -1.06
C GLY A 17 -2.72 -7.09 -2.52
N LEU A 18 -3.51 -6.15 -3.06
CA LEU A 18 -3.33 -5.66 -4.42
C LEU A 18 -1.96 -4.98 -4.63
N SER A 19 -1.51 -4.14 -3.69
CA SER A 19 -0.23 -3.45 -3.79
C SER A 19 0.94 -4.43 -3.84
N ILE A 20 0.89 -5.52 -3.05
CA ILE A 20 1.91 -6.58 -3.06
C ILE A 20 1.94 -7.32 -4.40
N LEU A 21 0.77 -7.65 -4.97
CA LEU A 21 0.68 -8.32 -6.27
C LEU A 21 1.23 -7.44 -7.40
N LEU A 22 0.87 -6.15 -7.41
CA LEU A 22 1.35 -5.19 -8.41
C LEU A 22 2.85 -4.95 -8.30
N ALA A 23 3.36 -4.78 -7.08
CA ALA A 23 4.79 -4.58 -6.83
C ALA A 23 5.64 -5.73 -7.37
N LYS A 24 5.18 -6.98 -7.18
CA LYS A 24 5.85 -8.18 -7.73
C LYS A 24 5.75 -8.26 -9.25
N ALA A 25 4.60 -7.89 -9.83
CA ALA A 25 4.37 -7.99 -11.27
C ALA A 25 5.13 -6.90 -12.06
N LEU A 26 5.37 -5.74 -11.45
CA LEU A 26 5.96 -4.57 -12.10
C LEU A 26 7.39 -4.26 -11.65
N ASP A 27 7.93 -5.04 -10.70
CA ASP A 27 9.23 -4.80 -10.07
C ASP A 27 9.35 -3.38 -9.49
N THR A 28 8.41 -3.03 -8.60
CA THR A 28 8.31 -1.68 -8.00
C THR A 28 8.23 -1.72 -6.48
N GLU A 29 8.58 -0.60 -5.85
CA GLU A 29 8.47 -0.43 -4.39
C GLU A 29 7.06 0.03 -3.97
N ILE A 30 6.69 -0.28 -2.72
CA ILE A 30 5.42 0.13 -2.11
C ILE A 30 5.70 1.23 -1.10
N ILE A 31 4.93 2.32 -1.17
CA ILE A 31 4.92 3.38 -0.15
C ILE A 31 3.53 3.39 0.48
N SER A 32 3.45 3.23 1.81
CA SER A 32 2.18 3.35 2.53
C SER A 32 1.75 4.81 2.62
N ALA A 33 0.48 5.06 2.34
CA ALA A 33 -0.17 6.37 2.48
C ALA A 33 -1.26 6.34 3.58
N ASP A 34 -1.21 5.36 4.47
CA ASP A 34 -2.12 5.23 5.61
C ASP A 34 -1.56 6.01 6.81
N SER A 35 -2.34 6.95 7.35
CA SER A 35 -1.93 7.79 8.47
C SER A 35 -1.80 7.05 9.79
N MET A 36 -2.37 5.85 9.92
CA MET A 36 -2.29 5.05 11.14
C MET A 36 -1.09 4.09 11.12
N GLN A 37 -0.62 3.66 9.94
CA GLN A 37 0.51 2.73 9.82
C GLN A 37 1.90 3.37 10.05
N ILE A 38 1.96 4.68 10.28
CA ILE A 38 3.22 5.38 10.60
C ILE A 38 3.66 5.14 12.06
N TYR A 39 2.73 4.74 12.94
CA TYR A 39 3.00 4.56 14.36
C TYR A 39 3.66 3.20 14.62
N GLN A 40 4.78 3.22 15.32
CA GLN A 40 5.49 2.00 15.70
C GLN A 40 4.68 1.20 16.71
N HIS A 41 4.75 -0.13 16.60
CA HIS A 41 4.05 -1.10 17.47
C HIS A 41 2.51 -1.03 17.39
N MET A 42 1.95 -0.32 16.42
CA MET A 42 0.51 -0.32 16.11
C MET A 42 0.17 -1.40 15.08
N ASP A 43 0.61 -2.63 15.35
CA ASP A 43 0.49 -3.75 14.41
C ASP A 43 -0.94 -4.34 14.36
N ILE A 44 -1.74 -4.06 15.38
CA ILE A 44 -3.11 -4.56 15.56
C ILE A 44 -4.02 -3.37 15.90
N GLY A 45 -5.13 -3.25 15.17
CA GLY A 45 -6.14 -2.19 15.31
C GLY A 45 -7.46 -2.58 14.66
#